data_AF-A0A929UAF9-F1
#
_entry.id   AF-A0A929UAF9-F1
#
_cell.length_a   1.000
_cell.length_b   1.000
_cell.length_c   1.000
_cell.angle_alpha   90.00
_cell.angle_beta   90.00
_cell.angle_gamma   90.00
#
_symmetry.space_group_name_H-M   'P 1'
#
loop_
_entity.id
_entity.type
_entity.pdbx_description
1 polymer ?
#
loop_
_entity_poly.entity_id
_entity_poly.type
_entity_poly.pdbx_seq_one_letter_code
_entity_poly.pdbx_strand_id
1 'polypeptide(L)' 'MLTGAGTQFFSQGVDVVAKIIGAIGVGLGIYGAVQLFEGYANDNPGSKSQGLKQFAAGAGIVLIATQLFPLLKTAL' A
#
# COMPACT_ATOMS: atom_id res chain seq x y z
N MET A 1 -3.30 9.68 -29.38
CA MET A 1 -3.77 9.15 -28.08
C MET A 1 -5.02 8.35 -28.38
N LEU A 2 -5.01 7.03 -28.19
CA LEU A 2 -6.20 6.20 -28.45
C LEU A 2 -7.24 6.49 -27.37
N THR A 3 -8.19 7.39 -27.66
CA THR A 3 -9.34 7.65 -26.78
C THR A 3 -10.47 6.70 -27.15
N GLY A 4 -10.30 5.41 -26.82
CA GLY A 4 -11.34 4.40 -26.96
C GLY A 4 -12.02 4.12 -25.62
N ALA A 5 -13.30 3.75 -25.63
CA ALA A 5 -14.06 3.38 -24.42
C ALA A 5 -13.36 2.29 -23.57
N GLY A 6 -12.59 1.39 -24.21
CA GLY A 6 -11.81 0.35 -23.53
C GLY A 6 -10.65 0.91 -22.68
N THR A 7 -9.89 1.88 -23.19
CA THR A 7 -8.80 2.54 -22.44
C THR A 7 -9.34 3.29 -21.23
N GLN A 8 -10.50 3.93 -21.37
CA GLN A 8 -11.14 4.67 -20.29
C GLN A 8 -11.67 3.75 -19.18
N PHE A 9 -12.30 2.63 -19.55
CA PHE A 9 -12.71 1.58 -18.59
C PHE A 9 -11.50 1.03 -17.82
N PHE A 10 -10.40 0.77 -18.52
CA PHE A 10 -9.20 0.24 -17.89
C PHE A 10 -8.55 1.24 -16.93
N SER A 11 -8.45 2.51 -17.32
CA SER A 11 -7.93 3.59 -16.47
C SER A 11 -8.74 3.73 -15.18
N GLN A 12 -10.07 3.65 -15.26
CA GLN A 12 -10.95 3.63 -14.08
C GLN A 12 -10.72 2.39 -13.20
N GLY A 13 -10.56 1.22 -13.81
CA GLY A 13 -10.24 -0.02 -13.08
C GLY A 13 -8.92 0.08 -12.32
N VAL A 14 -7.87 0.59 -12.96
CA VAL A 14 -6.57 0.86 -12.34
C VAL A 14 -6.72 1.81 -11.15
N ASP A 15 -7.58 2.84 -11.26
CA ASP A 15 -7.86 3.78 -10.19
C ASP A 15 -8.51 3.15 -8.96
N VAL A 16 -9.49 2.27 -9.17
CA VAL A 16 -10.17 1.56 -8.08
C VAL A 16 -9.18 0.65 -7.35
N VAL A 17 -8.38 -0.11 -8.09
CA VAL A 17 -7.37 -1.00 -7.51
C VAL A 17 -6.31 -0.20 -6.73
N ALA A 18 -5.83 0.92 -7.28
CA ALA A 18 -4.84 1.78 -6.61
C ALA A 18 -5.33 2.24 -5.23
N LYS A 19 -6.60 2.66 -5.14
CA LYS A 19 -7.22 3.11 -3.88
C LYS A 19 -7.30 2.00 -2.85
N ILE A 20 -7.76 0.81 -3.25
CA ILE A 20 -7.88 -0.34 -2.33
C ILE A 20 -6.51 -0.76 -1.81
N ILE A 21 -5.53 -0.90 -2.71
CA ILE A 21 -4.16 -1.30 -2.36
C ILE A 21 -3.50 -0.24 -1.46
N GLY A 22 -3.67 1.05 -1.78
CA GLY A 22 -3.19 2.14 -0.93
C GLY A 22 -3.78 2.10 0.48
N ALA A 23 -5.10 1.87 0.59
CA ALA A 23 -5.77 1.77 1.89
C ALA A 23 -5.27 0.56 2.71
N ILE A 24 -5.04 -0.59 2.08
CA ILE A 24 -4.45 -1.77 2.73
C ILE A 24 -3.02 -1.47 3.21
N GLY A 25 -2.22 -0.78 2.39
CA GLY A 25 -0.86 -0.38 2.77
C GLY A 25 -0.84 0.52 4.01
N VAL A 26 -1.72 1.53 4.06
CA VAL A 26 -1.86 2.39 5.25
C VAL A 26 -2.32 1.59 6.46
N GLY A 27 -3.32 0.73 6.30
CA GLY A 27 -3.82 -0.13 7.38
C GLY A 27 -2.75 -1.05 7.97
N LEU A 28 -1.98 -1.72 7.11
CA LEU A 28 -0.85 -2.56 7.54
C LEU A 28 0.28 -1.75 8.17
N GLY A 29 0.54 -0.55 7.66
CA GLY A 29 1.51 0.38 8.25
C GLY A 29 1.16 0.73 9.68
N ILE A 30 -0.09 1.15 9.91
CA ILE A 30 -0.61 1.49 11.24
C ILE A 30 -0.57 0.27 12.16
N TYR A 31 -1.05 -0.88 11.70
CA TYR A 31 -1.05 -2.12 12.48
C TYR A 31 0.38 -2.55 12.88
N GLY A 32 1.34 -2.44 11.96
CA GLY A 32 2.74 -2.68 12.25
C GLY A 32 3.34 -1.71 13.27
N ALA A 33 3.00 -0.41 13.18
CA ALA A 33 3.41 0.58 14.17
C ALA A 33 2.83 0.27 15.56
N VAL A 34 1.56 -0.12 15.65
CA VAL A 34 0.92 -0.52 16.92
C VAL A 34 1.64 -1.72 17.53
N GLN A 35 1.88 -2.79 16.75
CA GLN A 35 2.63 -3.94 17.23
C GLN A 35 4.07 -3.59 17.66
N LEU A 36 4.71 -2.63 16.99
CA LEU A 36 6.02 -2.15 17.37
C LEU A 36 5.97 -1.46 18.74
N PHE A 37 4.99 -0.57 18.96
CA PHE A 37 4.79 0.08 20.26
C PHE A 37 4.43 -0.91 21.37
N GLU A 38 3.56 -1.89 21.10
CA GLU A 38 3.27 -2.98 22.04
C GLU A 38 4.53 -3.80 22.36
N GLY A 39 5.39 -4.03 21.36
CA GLY A 39 6.67 -4.70 21.54
C GLY A 39 7.66 -3.88 22.38
N TYR A 40 7.66 -2.56 22.27
CA TYR A 40 8.46 -1.69 23.15
C TYR A 40 7.89 -1.63 24.58
N ALA A 41 6.57 -1.56 24.73
CA ALA A 41 5.92 -1.54 26.04
C ALA A 41 6.14 -2.85 26.82
N ASN A 42 6.05 -3.99 26.13
CA ASN A 42 6.21 -5.32 26.74
C ASN A 42 7.64 -5.89 26.63
N ASP A 43 8.60 -5.08 26.16
CA ASP A 43 9.97 -5.47 25.82
C ASP A 43 10.09 -6.83 25.06
N ASN A 44 9.15 -7.08 24.15
CA ASN A 44 9.09 -8.33 23.40
C ASN A 44 9.80 -8.19 22.05
N PRO A 45 10.96 -8.84 21.83
CA PRO A 45 11.69 -8.76 20.57
C PRO A 45 10.90 -9.33 19.38
N GLY A 46 9.99 -10.28 19.63
CA GLY A 46 9.11 -10.84 18.60
C GLY A 46 8.14 -9.79 18.05
N SER A 47 7.41 -9.10 18.94
CA SER A 47 6.47 -8.03 18.57
C SER A 47 7.18 -6.85 17.90
N LYS A 48 8.40 -6.49 18.36
CA LYS A 48 9.21 -5.44 17.71
C LYS A 48 9.56 -5.81 16.26
N SER A 49 10.04 -7.03 16.03
CA SER A 49 10.40 -7.49 14.68
C SER A 49 9.18 -7.60 13.77
N GLN A 50 8.06 -8.12 14.27
CA GLN A 50 6.82 -8.22 13.51
C GLN A 50 6.25 -6.84 13.17
N GLY A 51 6.21 -5.93 14.14
CA GLY A 51 5.75 -4.56 13.93
C GLY A 51 6.55 -3.83 12.87
N LEU A 52 7.88 -3.91 12.91
CA LEU A 52 8.75 -3.31 11.90
C LEU A 52 8.53 -3.90 10.50
N LYS A 53 8.38 -5.22 10.39
CA LYS A 53 8.13 -5.89 9.10
C LYS A 53 6.79 -5.48 8.50
N GLN A 54 5.75 -5.41 9.30
CA GLN A 54 4.42 -4.99 8.85
C GLN A 54 4.37 -3.50 8.51
N PHE A 55 5.07 -2.67 9.28
CA PHE A 55 5.23 -1.26 8.96
C PHE A 55 5.95 -1.06 7.63
N ALA A 56 7.07 -1.74 7.42
CA ALA A 56 7.83 -1.69 6.17
C ALA A 56 7.01 -2.22 4.98
N ALA A 57 6.27 -3.32 5.17
CA ALA A 57 5.36 -3.85 4.15
C ALA A 57 4.24 -2.84 3.81
N GLY A 58 3.62 -2.22 4.82
CA GLY A 58 2.62 -1.18 4.63
C GLY A 58 3.16 0.03 3.85
N ALA A 59 4.33 0.53 4.25
CA ALA A 59 5.01 1.62 3.54
C ALA A 59 5.34 1.25 2.08
N GLY A 60 5.84 0.04 1.84
CA GLY A 60 6.12 -0.47 0.50
C GLY A 60 4.87 -0.53 -0.38
N ILE A 61 3.73 -0.99 0.16
CA ILE A 61 2.45 -1.02 -0.55
C ILE A 61 1.97 0.39 -0.90
N VAL A 62 2.11 1.36 0.02
CA VAL A 62 1.75 2.76 -0.24
C VAL A 62 2.63 3.38 -1.32
N LEU A 63 3.93 3.06 -1.34
CA LEU A 63 4.85 3.52 -2.39
C LEU A 63 4.44 2.95 -3.76
N ILE A 64 4.05 1.68 -3.82
CA ILE A 64 3.55 1.07 -5.06
C ILE A 64 2.25 1.77 -5.51
N ALA A 65 1.31 2.00 -4.59
CA ALA A 65 0.05 2.69 -4.88
C ALA A 65 0.24 4.10 -5.45
N THR A 66 1.23 4.84 -4.93
CA THR A 66 1.49 6.24 -5.32
C THR A 66 2.39 6.40 -6.54
N GLN A 67 3.34 5.49 -6.76
CA GLN A 67 4.34 5.62 -7.83
C GLN A 67 4.07 4.71 -9.02
N LEU A 68 3.61 3.47 -8.79
CA LEU A 68 3.49 2.46 -9.85
C LEU A 68 2.17 2.60 -10.63
N PHE A 69 1.05 2.83 -9.94
CA PHE A 69 -0.27 2.92 -10.58
C PHE A 69 -0.42 4.09 -11.57
N PRO A 70 0.15 5.28 -11.33
CA PRO A 70 0.17 6.35 -12.34
C PRO A 70 0.94 5.98 -13.61
N LEU A 71 2.01 5.20 -13.50
CA LEU A 71 2.78 4.71 -14.66
C LEU A 71 1.97 3.73 -15.49
N LEU A 72 1.18 2.86 -14.85
CA LEU A 72 0.24 2.00 -15.55
C LEU A 72 -0.76 2.85 -16.35
N LYS A 73 -1.41 3.83 -15.74
CA LYS A 73 -2.38 4.70 -16.45
C LYS A 73 -1.82 5.42 -17.69
N THR A 74 -0.51 5.71 -17.70
CA THR A 74 0.12 6.47 -18.78
C THR A 74 0.60 5.56 -19.92
N ALA A 75 0.82 4.27 -19.63
CA ALA A 75 1.25 3.26 -20.60
C ALA A 75 0.09 2.61 -21.37
N LEU A 76 -1.15 2.93 -21.03
CA LEU A 76 -2.39 2.26 -21.45
C LEU A 76 -3.35 3.26 -22.12
#